data_AF-A0A6N7I0Y5-F1
#
_entry.id   AF-A0A6N7I0Y5-F1
#
_cell.length_a   1.000
_cell.length_b   1.000
_cell.length_c   1.000
_cell.angle_alpha   90.00
_cell.angle_beta   90.00
_cell.angle_gamma   90.00
#
_symmetry.space_group_name_H-M   'P 1'
#
loop_
_entity.id
_entity.type
_entity.pdbx_description
1 polymer ?
#
loop_
_entity_poly.entity_id
_entity_poly.type
_entity_poly.pdbx_seq_one_letter_code
_entity_poly.pdbx_strand_id
1 'polypeptide(L)'
;MSRVSKVSPGHIDQARTAADNAATHFATMLKNCENLNIELTGGFGEEGIYHGRLSTFAEQWGLVFEEFIEDERKFATFLAELRDRLQQSHGLYLDTELRNTESFGELSKRLDELGG
;
A
#
# COMPACT_ATOMS: atom_id res chain seq x y z
N MET A 1 17.00 1.05 24.06
CA MET A 1 17.65 2.04 23.18
C MET A 1 17.15 1.82 21.76
N SER A 2 16.30 2.73 21.25
CA SER A 2 15.83 2.69 19.86
C SER A 2 17.02 2.98 18.94
N ARG A 3 17.33 2.08 18.01
CA ARG A 3 18.32 2.35 16.95
C ARG A 3 17.75 3.47 16.09
N VAL A 4 18.37 4.65 16.14
CA VAL A 4 18.06 5.73 15.21
C VAL A 4 18.46 5.25 13.81
N SER A 5 17.48 4.78 13.05
CA SER A 5 17.67 4.43 11.65
C SER A 5 17.81 5.73 10.86
N LYS A 6 18.92 5.89 10.14
CA LYS A 6 19.15 7.06 9.28
C LYS A 6 18.26 6.94 8.03
N VAL A 7 17.12 7.62 8.06
CA VAL A 7 16.20 7.71 6.92
C VAL A 7 16.45 9.05 6.21
N SER A 8 16.57 9.03 4.89
CA SER A 8 16.71 10.23 4.05
C SER A 8 15.44 10.41 3.21
N PRO A 9 15.19 11.59 2.63
CA PRO A 9 14.07 11.82 1.71
C PRO A 9 14.05 10.80 0.57
N GLY A 10 15.22 10.51 0.00
CA GLY A 10 15.37 9.52 -1.08
C GLY A 10 14.97 8.10 -0.66
N HIS A 11 15.23 7.69 0.59
CA HIS A 11 14.77 6.40 1.09
C HIS A 11 13.24 6.35 1.25
N ILE A 12 12.62 7.47 1.65
CA ILE A 12 11.15 7.58 1.77
C ILE A 12 10.51 7.53 0.38
N ASP A 13 11.07 8.23 -0.61
CA ASP A 13 10.59 8.22 -2.00
C ASP A 13 10.72 6.83 -2.66
N GLN A 14 11.82 6.12 -2.40
CA GLN A 14 12.00 4.74 -2.86
C GLN A 14 10.96 3.81 -2.24
N ALA A 15 10.72 3.92 -0.93
CA ALA A 15 9.69 3.14 -0.24
C ALA A 15 8.29 3.43 -0.78
N ARG A 16 7.99 4.71 -1.10
CA ARG A 16 6.72 5.12 -1.69
C ARG A 16 6.53 4.50 -3.07
N THR A 17 7.55 4.61 -3.93
CA THR A 17 7.54 3.98 -5.27
C THR A 17 7.34 2.46 -5.18
N ALA A 18 7.99 1.81 -4.22
CA ALA A 18 7.82 0.38 -3.99
C ALA A 18 6.39 0.02 -3.55
N ALA A 19 5.78 0.83 -2.67
CA ALA A 19 4.40 0.65 -2.25
C ALA A 19 3.41 0.86 -3.41
N ASP A 20 3.62 1.86 -4.26
CA ASP A 20 2.79 2.10 -5.45
C ASP A 20 2.88 0.96 -6.47
N ASN A 21 4.09 0.45 -6.72
CA ASN A 21 4.31 -0.69 -7.61
C ASN A 21 3.62 -1.95 -7.07
N ALA A 22 3.73 -2.21 -5.76
CA ALA A 22 3.04 -3.30 -5.11
C ALA A 22 1.52 -3.15 -5.26
N ALA A 23 0.97 -1.98 -4.92
CA ALA A 23 -0.47 -1.73 -5.02
C ALA A 23 -1.01 -1.98 -6.44
N THR A 24 -0.29 -1.51 -7.46
CA THR A 24 -0.65 -1.74 -8.86
C THR A 24 -0.63 -3.22 -9.24
N HIS A 25 0.38 -3.95 -8.77
CA HIS A 25 0.50 -5.39 -9.00
C HIS A 25 -0.67 -6.16 -8.37
N PHE A 26 -0.97 -5.91 -7.10
CA PHE A 26 -2.07 -6.57 -6.39
C PHE A 26 -3.44 -6.21 -6.95
N ALA A 27 -3.65 -4.96 -7.39
CA ALA A 27 -4.89 -4.57 -8.08
C ALA A 27 -5.09 -5.35 -9.40
N THR A 28 -4.01 -5.58 -10.15
CA THR A 28 -4.07 -6.38 -11.38
C THR A 28 -4.36 -7.84 -11.07
N MET A 29 -3.70 -8.39 -10.05
CA MET A 29 -3.93 -9.76 -9.58
C MET A 29 -5.38 -9.97 -9.15
N LEU A 30 -5.95 -9.04 -8.37
CA LEU A 30 -7.34 -9.09 -7.91
C LEU A 30 -8.31 -9.19 -9.09
N LYS A 31 -8.13 -8.34 -10.11
CA LYS A 31 -8.94 -8.36 -11.32
C LYS A 31 -8.82 -9.68 -12.09
N ASN A 32 -7.62 -10.26 -12.15
CA ASN A 32 -7.42 -11.57 -12.79
C ASN A 32 -8.14 -12.68 -12.02
N CYS A 33 -8.10 -12.65 -10.70
CA CYS A 33 -8.84 -13.59 -9.85
C CYS A 33 -10.36 -13.45 -10.08
N GLU A 34 -10.89 -12.23 -10.10
CA GLU A 34 -12.31 -11.98 -10.38
C GLU A 34 -12.74 -12.56 -11.75
N ASN A 35 -11.91 -12.40 -12.78
CA ASN A 35 -12.18 -12.99 -14.10
C ASN A 35 -12.15 -14.52 -14.09
N LEU A 36 -11.16 -15.13 -13.43
CA LEU A 36 -11.08 -16.59 -13.30
C LEU A 36 -12.30 -17.16 -12.57
N ASN A 37 -12.82 -16.45 -11.57
CA ASN A 37 -14.04 -16.89 -10.88
C ASN A 37 -15.27 -16.84 -11.80
N ILE A 38 -15.39 -15.82 -12.64
CA ILE A 38 -16.48 -15.74 -13.64
C ILE A 38 -16.39 -16.92 -14.62
N GLU A 39 -15.18 -17.28 -15.08
CA GLU A 39 -14.97 -18.42 -15.97
C GLU A 39 -15.31 -19.77 -15.29
N LEU A 40 -14.89 -19.95 -14.04
CA LEU A 40 -15.18 -21.16 -13.26
C LEU A 40 -16.68 -21.30 -12.96
N THR A 41 -17.32 -20.21 -12.52
CA THR A 41 -18.73 -20.24 -12.10
C THR A 41 -19.71 -20.22 -13.26
N GLY A 42 -19.35 -19.62 -14.40
CA GLY A 42 -20.14 -19.65 -15.63
C GLY A 42 -20.31 -21.04 -16.23
N GLY A 43 -19.47 -22.02 -15.84
CA GLY A 43 -19.55 -23.41 -16.31
C GLY A 43 -20.20 -24.40 -15.34
N PHE A 44 -20.54 -24.00 -14.11
CA PHE A 44 -21.08 -24.95 -13.14
C PHE A 44 -22.55 -25.30 -13.43
N GLY A 45 -22.73 -26.50 -13.99
CA GLY A 45 -24.05 -27.15 -14.04
C GLY A 45 -24.92 -26.81 -15.24
N GLU A 46 -24.42 -26.13 -16.27
CA GLU A 46 -25.23 -25.92 -17.49
C GLU A 46 -25.61 -27.24 -18.18
N GLU A 47 -24.82 -28.31 -18.05
CA GLU A 47 -25.16 -29.65 -18.55
C GLU A 47 -24.66 -30.79 -17.63
N GLY A 48 -25.47 -31.85 -17.44
CA GLY A 48 -25.04 -33.15 -16.89
C GLY A 48 -25.70 -33.64 -15.58
N ILE A 49 -25.51 -34.94 -15.30
CA ILE A 49 -26.18 -35.72 -14.21
C ILE A 49 -25.81 -35.24 -12.79
N TYR A 50 -24.75 -34.42 -12.65
CA TYR A 50 -24.22 -33.96 -11.37
C TYR A 50 -24.61 -32.53 -10.99
N HIS A 51 -25.57 -31.91 -11.70
CA HIS A 51 -26.03 -30.52 -11.49
C HIS A 51 -26.18 -30.13 -10.00
N GLY A 52 -26.86 -30.96 -9.19
CA GLY A 52 -27.04 -30.66 -7.77
C GLY A 52 -25.77 -30.74 -6.90
N ARG A 53 -24.79 -31.59 -7.25
CA ARG A 53 -23.49 -31.62 -6.54
C ARG A 53 -22.59 -30.46 -6.96
N LEU A 54 -22.69 -30.06 -8.23
CA LEU A 54 -21.96 -28.92 -8.76
C LEU A 54 -22.50 -27.58 -8.23
N SER A 55 -23.79 -27.47 -7.93
CA SER A 55 -24.35 -26.25 -7.31
C SER A 55 -23.82 -26.05 -5.89
N THR A 56 -23.79 -27.10 -5.05
CA THR A 56 -23.23 -27.00 -3.69
C THR A 56 -21.74 -26.67 -3.73
N PHE A 57 -20.98 -27.25 -4.67
CA PHE A 57 -19.59 -26.87 -4.87
C PHE A 57 -19.44 -25.40 -5.25
N ALA A 58 -20.24 -24.91 -6.20
CA ALA A 58 -20.22 -23.52 -6.65
C ALA A 58 -20.52 -22.54 -5.50
N GLU A 59 -21.48 -22.86 -4.63
CA GLU A 59 -21.79 -22.05 -3.44
C GLU A 59 -20.60 -22.01 -2.46
N GLN A 60 -20.02 -23.16 -2.14
CA GLN A 60 -18.86 -23.23 -1.22
C GLN A 60 -17.64 -22.52 -1.80
N TRP A 61 -17.40 -22.68 -3.11
CA TRP A 61 -16.35 -21.95 -3.82
C TRP A 61 -16.59 -20.45 -3.78
N GLY A 62 -17.83 -20.00 -4.01
CA GLY A 62 -18.21 -18.60 -3.94
C GLY A 62 -17.87 -17.97 -2.59
N LEU A 63 -18.17 -18.66 -1.48
CA LEU A 63 -17.84 -18.20 -0.13
C LEU A 63 -16.33 -18.05 0.09
N VAL A 64 -15.55 -19.07 -0.29
CA VAL A 64 -14.08 -19.04 -0.15
C VAL A 64 -13.48 -17.94 -1.03
N PHE A 65 -14.01 -17.76 -2.23
CA PHE A 65 -13.55 -16.75 -3.16
C PHE A 65 -13.88 -15.34 -2.67
N GLU A 66 -15.08 -15.11 -2.13
CA GLU A 66 -15.46 -13.83 -1.52
C GLU A 66 -14.57 -13.46 -0.34
N GLU A 67 -14.29 -14.41 0.56
CA GLU A 67 -13.37 -14.21 1.70
C GLU A 67 -11.97 -13.81 1.20
N PHE A 68 -11.45 -14.54 0.21
CA PHE A 68 -10.15 -14.23 -0.40
C PHE A 68 -10.12 -12.83 -1.02
N ILE A 69 -11.15 -12.44 -1.78
CA ILE A 69 -11.25 -11.10 -2.39
C ILE A 69 -11.31 -10.01 -1.32
N GLU A 70 -12.01 -10.25 -0.21
CA GLU A 70 -12.08 -9.29 0.89
C GLU A 70 -10.70 -9.06 1.53
N ASP A 71 -9.94 -10.13 1.77
CA ASP A 71 -8.61 -10.04 2.35
C ASP A 71 -7.61 -9.34 1.42
N GLU A 72 -7.66 -9.63 0.12
CA GLU A 72 -6.85 -8.92 -0.87
C GLU A 72 -7.21 -7.42 -0.94
N ARG A 73 -8.50 -7.06 -0.81
CA ARG A 73 -8.94 -5.66 -0.73
C ARG A 73 -8.42 -4.95 0.54
N LYS A 74 -8.41 -5.63 1.68
CA LYS A 74 -7.82 -5.10 2.93
C LYS A 74 -6.32 -4.85 2.74
N PHE A 75 -5.61 -5.77 2.09
CA PHE A 75 -4.19 -5.62 1.81
C PHE A 75 -3.89 -4.46 0.85
N ALA A 76 -4.68 -4.31 -0.22
CA ALA A 76 -4.57 -3.17 -1.13
C ALA A 76 -4.82 -1.82 -0.41
N THR A 77 -5.81 -1.79 0.50
CA THR A 77 -6.09 -0.62 1.35
C THR A 77 -4.90 -0.29 2.25
N PHE A 78 -4.30 -1.30 2.89
CA PHE A 78 -3.10 -1.13 3.69
C PHE A 78 -1.94 -0.51 2.90
N LEU A 79 -1.70 -0.95 1.65
CA LEU A 79 -0.65 -0.38 0.80
C LEU A 79 -0.91 1.10 0.46
N ALA A 80 -2.17 1.47 0.21
CA ALA A 80 -2.55 2.86 -0.02
C ALA A 80 -2.32 3.73 1.23
N GLU A 81 -2.72 3.25 2.41
CA GLU A 81 -2.47 3.95 3.67
C GLU A 81 -0.97 4.09 3.97
N LEU A 82 -0.18 3.05 3.68
CA LEU A 82 1.27 3.08 3.85
C LEU A 82 1.90 4.18 2.97
N ARG A 83 1.48 4.27 1.70
CA ARG A 83 1.93 5.32 0.78
C ARG A 83 1.62 6.71 1.32
N ASP A 84 0.41 6.94 1.82
CA ASP A 84 0.01 8.23 2.34
C ASP A 84 0.80 8.62 3.60
N ARG A 85 1.09 7.65 4.48
CA ARG A 85 1.97 7.85 5.64
C ARG A 85 3.42 8.14 5.25
N LEU A 86 3.93 7.50 4.21
CA LEU A 86 5.26 7.79 3.66
C LEU A 86 5.31 9.22 3.09
N GLN A 87 4.26 9.65 2.38
CA GLN A 87 4.14 11.03 1.87
C GLN A 87 4.13 12.06 3.01
N GLN A 88 3.36 11.80 4.08
CA GLN A 88 3.35 12.66 5.26
C GLN A 88 4.71 12.70 5.93
N SER A 89 5.39 11.55 6.07
CA SER A 89 6.73 11.47 6.66
C SER A 89 7.77 12.23 5.85
N HIS A 90 7.67 12.19 4.51
CA HIS A 90 8.51 12.97 3.62
C HIS A 90 8.33 14.48 3.83
N GLY A 91 7.08 14.95 3.92
CA GLY A 91 6.77 16.35 4.22
C GLY A 91 7.32 16.80 5.57
N LEU A 92 7.11 16.00 6.62
CA LEU A 92 7.63 16.28 7.96
C LEU A 92 9.16 16.36 7.99
N TYR A 93 9.84 15.49 7.23
CA TYR A 93 11.29 15.54 7.11
C TYR A 93 11.75 16.86 6.50
N LEU A 94 11.18 17.25 5.35
CA LEU A 94 11.55 18.49 4.66
C LEU A 94 11.28 19.74 5.51
N ASP A 95 10.12 19.79 6.18
CA ASP A 95 9.78 20.89 7.10
C ASP A 95 10.78 20.98 8.25
N THR A 96 11.24 19.84 8.77
CA THR A 96 12.22 19.80 9.86
C THR A 96 13.59 20.29 9.39
N GLU A 97 14.05 19.86 8.21
CA GLU A 97 15.30 20.36 7.61
C GLU A 97 15.26 21.86 7.34
N LEU A 98 14.14 22.37 6.83
CA LEU A 98 13.95 23.79 6.54
C LEU A 98 14.02 24.62 7.83
N ARG A 99 13.26 24.24 8.87
CA ARG A 99 13.29 24.92 10.18
C ARG A 99 14.68 24.88 10.84
N ASN A 100 15.38 23.75 10.73
CA ASN A 100 16.74 23.64 11.24
C ASN A 100 17.68 24.59 10.50
N THR A 101 17.58 24.65 9.17
CA THR A 101 18.39 25.54 8.33
C THR A 101 18.15 27.01 8.67
N GLU A 102 16.90 27.42 8.84
CA GLU A 102 16.52 28.77 9.27
C GLU A 102 17.09 29.10 10.66
N SER A 103 16.93 28.18 11.63
CA SER A 103 17.44 28.35 12.99
C SER A 103 18.97 28.48 13.03
N PHE A 104 19.69 27.68 12.24
CA PHE A 104 21.13 27.79 12.09
C PHE A 104 21.54 29.11 11.43
N GLY A 105 20.82 29.57 10.41
CA GLY A 105 21.06 30.87 9.77
C GLY A 105 20.87 32.05 10.73
N GLU A 106 19.83 32.01 11.57
CA GLU A 106 19.60 33.01 12.62
C GLU A 106 20.69 33.00 13.70
N LEU A 107 21.11 31.80 14.14
CA LEU A 107 22.21 31.66 15.09
C LEU A 107 23.53 32.22 14.54
N SER A 108 23.87 31.93 13.28
CA SER A 108 25.07 32.48 12.64
C SER A 108 25.02 34.01 12.57
N LYS A 109 23.89 34.61 12.17
CA LYS A 109 23.73 36.07 12.15
C LYS A 109 23.94 36.71 13.52
N ARG A 110 23.37 36.11 14.58
CA ARG A 110 23.54 36.61 15.96
C ARG A 110 24.99 36.47 16.44
N LEU A 111 25.69 35.41 16.04
CA LEU A 111 27.11 35.23 16.35
C LEU A 111 27.96 36.30 15.67
N ASP A 112 27.68 36.63 14.41
CA ASP A 112 28.38 37.69 13.68
C ASP A 112 28.13 39.09 14.31
N GLU A 113 26.90 39.35 14.79
CA GLU A 113 26.55 40.60 15.48
C GLU A 113 27.20 40.76 16.88
N LEU A 114 27.59 39.65 17.53
CA LEU A 114 28.24 39.66 18.85
C LEU A 114 29.78 39.62 18.79
N GLY A 115 30.33 39.19 17.64
CA GLY A 115 31.77 39.02 17.43
C GLY A 115 32.46 40.13 16.61
N GLY A 116 31.69 41.05 16.01
CA GLY A 116 32.17 42.24 15.31
C GLY A 116 32.00 43.52 16.13
#